data_AF-A0A139RND4-F1
#
_entry.id   AF-A0A139RND4-F1
#
_cell.length_a   1.000
_cell.length_b   1.000
_cell.length_c   1.000
_cell.angle_alpha   90.00
_cell.angle_beta   90.00
_cell.angle_gamma   90.00
#
_symmetry.space_group_name_H-M   'P 1'
#
loop_
_entity.id
_entity.type
_entity.pdbx_description
1 polymer ?
#
loop_
_entity_poly.entity_id
_entity_poly.type
_entity_poly.pdbx_seq_one_letter_code
_entity_poly.pdbx_strand_id
1 'polypeptide(L)'
;MQADINSKADQGLTQEQLNALNEKAGIIQAELEAKASAATLDNWLKAYQDYVKANDQARAQAEKDLIAASQRVSTIAKDLGELSDRWNFIDTYMSSSNEGLVIGKNDGSSSMMFNPNGRISMYSAGVEVMYISQGVIHIENGIFSKTIQIGRFREEQYHLNPDMNVIRYVG
;
A
#
# COMPACT_ATOMS: atom_id res chain seq x y z
N MET A 1 76.59 -56.11 -49.94
CA MET A 1 75.19 -56.42 -49.60
C MET A 1 75.03 -56.47 -48.09
N GLN A 2 74.97 -55.34 -47.38
CA GLN A 2 74.44 -55.28 -45.99
C GLN A 2 74.31 -53.82 -45.48
N ALA A 3 73.88 -52.87 -46.32
CA ALA A 3 73.65 -51.47 -45.90
C ALA A 3 72.30 -50.90 -46.35
N ASP A 4 71.51 -51.64 -47.13
CA ASP A 4 70.22 -51.16 -47.66
C ASP A 4 69.00 -51.62 -46.87
N ILE A 5 69.19 -52.42 -45.82
CA ILE A 5 68.08 -53.02 -45.06
C ILE A 5 67.80 -52.26 -43.75
N ASN A 6 68.80 -51.64 -43.11
CA ASN A 6 68.56 -50.89 -41.87
C ASN A 6 68.03 -49.46 -42.11
N SER A 7 68.25 -48.85 -43.27
CA SER A 7 67.74 -47.49 -43.55
C SER A 7 66.26 -47.45 -43.95
N LYS A 8 65.66 -48.60 -44.32
CA LYS A 8 64.24 -48.65 -44.75
C LYS A 8 63.28 -48.93 -43.60
N ALA A 9 63.77 -49.49 -42.48
CA ALA A 9 62.94 -49.76 -41.31
C ALA A 9 62.66 -48.48 -40.50
N ASP A 10 63.64 -47.56 -40.40
CA ASP A 10 63.49 -46.33 -39.62
C ASP A 10 62.69 -45.23 -40.34
N GLN A 11 62.68 -45.22 -41.68
CA GLN A 11 61.89 -44.25 -42.46
C GLN A 11 60.41 -44.66 -42.63
N GLY A 12 60.10 -45.97 -42.58
CA GLY A 12 58.73 -46.47 -42.59
C GLY A 12 58.04 -46.27 -41.23
N LEU A 13 58.73 -46.61 -40.14
CA LEU A 13 58.18 -46.47 -38.79
C LEU A 13 57.88 -45.00 -38.45
N THR A 14 58.69 -44.07 -38.95
CA THR A 14 58.52 -42.63 -38.67
C THR A 14 57.34 -42.02 -39.43
N GLN A 15 57.07 -42.43 -40.68
CA GLN A 15 55.98 -41.87 -41.48
C GLN A 15 54.60 -42.39 -41.06
N GLU A 16 54.47 -43.69 -40.75
CA GLU A 16 53.23 -44.26 -40.23
C GLU A 16 52.94 -43.79 -38.79
N GLN A 17 53.96 -43.64 -37.95
CA GLN A 17 53.78 -43.03 -36.63
C GLN A 17 53.40 -41.55 -36.72
N LEU A 18 53.98 -40.78 -37.65
CA LEU A 18 53.58 -39.39 -37.93
C LEU A 18 52.16 -39.29 -38.47
N ASN A 19 51.75 -40.17 -39.36
CA ASN A 19 50.39 -40.21 -39.88
C ASN A 19 49.39 -40.63 -38.80
N ALA A 20 49.70 -41.64 -37.99
CA ALA A 20 48.89 -42.03 -36.84
C ALA A 20 48.84 -40.95 -35.74
N LEU A 21 49.90 -40.16 -35.57
CA LEU A 21 49.91 -39.00 -34.67
C LEU A 21 49.07 -37.85 -35.23
N ASN A 22 49.13 -37.58 -36.53
CA ASN A 22 48.31 -36.56 -37.19
C ASN A 22 46.84 -36.93 -37.20
N GLU A 23 46.52 -38.21 -37.42
CA GLU A 23 45.16 -38.72 -37.37
C GLU A 23 44.62 -38.69 -35.93
N LYS A 24 45.43 -39.06 -34.93
CA LYS A 24 45.08 -38.88 -33.52
C LYS A 24 44.99 -37.41 -33.12
N ALA A 25 45.85 -36.53 -33.62
CA ALA A 25 45.80 -35.10 -33.33
C ALA A 25 44.56 -34.45 -33.97
N GLY A 26 44.20 -34.84 -35.20
CA GLY A 26 42.98 -34.40 -35.87
C GLY A 26 41.71 -34.91 -35.18
N ILE A 27 41.70 -36.16 -34.70
CA ILE A 27 40.60 -36.71 -33.89
C ILE A 27 40.54 -36.03 -32.52
N ILE A 28 41.66 -35.83 -31.83
CA ILE A 28 41.72 -35.15 -30.54
C ILE A 28 41.29 -33.69 -30.67
N GLN A 29 41.67 -33.01 -31.76
CA GLN A 29 41.26 -31.64 -32.04
C GLN A 29 39.77 -31.58 -32.41
N ALA A 30 39.27 -32.50 -33.23
CA ALA A 30 37.85 -32.61 -33.53
C ALA A 30 37.03 -32.99 -32.29
N GLU A 31 37.56 -33.82 -31.38
CA GLU A 31 36.92 -34.15 -30.09
C GLU A 31 37.00 -32.99 -29.09
N LEU A 32 38.08 -32.20 -29.09
CA LEU A 32 38.21 -30.98 -28.29
C LEU A 32 37.26 -29.90 -28.80
N GLU A 33 37.17 -29.71 -30.12
CA GLU A 33 36.25 -28.79 -30.76
C GLU A 33 34.81 -29.27 -30.60
N ALA A 34 34.52 -30.57 -30.69
CA ALA A 34 33.20 -31.14 -30.42
C ALA A 34 32.83 -31.07 -28.93
N LYS A 35 33.77 -31.28 -28.00
CA LYS A 35 33.56 -31.06 -26.56
C LYS A 35 33.38 -29.58 -26.22
N ALA A 36 34.11 -28.68 -26.86
CA ALA A 36 33.93 -27.24 -26.72
C ALA A 36 32.57 -26.80 -27.31
N SER A 37 32.16 -27.38 -28.44
CA SER A 37 30.86 -27.17 -29.06
C SER A 37 29.72 -27.71 -28.19
N ALA A 38 29.89 -28.90 -27.61
CA ALA A 38 28.95 -29.51 -26.68
C ALA A 38 28.85 -28.71 -25.38
N ALA A 39 29.97 -28.25 -24.82
CA ALA A 39 29.99 -27.38 -23.64
C ALA A 39 29.36 -26.01 -23.93
N THR A 40 29.51 -25.50 -25.15
CA THR A 40 28.86 -24.25 -25.58
C THR A 40 27.36 -24.45 -25.74
N LEU A 41 26.91 -25.52 -26.38
CA LEU A 41 25.48 -25.86 -26.49
C LEU A 41 24.86 -26.15 -25.12
N ASP A 42 25.57 -26.82 -24.22
CA ASP A 42 25.13 -27.07 -22.84
C ASP A 42 25.03 -25.76 -22.05
N ASN A 43 25.99 -24.84 -22.20
CA ASN A 43 25.91 -23.51 -21.60
C ASN A 43 24.77 -22.66 -22.18
N TRP A 44 24.48 -22.76 -23.48
CA TRP A 44 23.33 -22.08 -24.10
C TRP A 44 22.00 -22.70 -23.69
N LEU A 45 21.93 -24.02 -23.60
CA LEU A 45 20.76 -24.73 -23.10
C LEU A 45 20.53 -24.43 -21.62
N LYS A 46 21.59 -24.36 -20.83
CA LYS A 46 21.55 -23.97 -19.42
C LYS A 46 21.16 -22.51 -19.26
N ALA A 47 21.73 -21.59 -20.02
CA ALA A 47 21.33 -20.18 -20.03
C ALA A 47 19.87 -20.00 -20.47
N TYR A 48 19.40 -20.79 -21.44
CA TYR A 48 18.00 -20.80 -21.87
C TYR A 48 17.09 -21.41 -20.81
N GLN A 49 17.45 -22.52 -20.19
CA GLN A 49 16.69 -23.13 -19.09
C GLN A 49 16.69 -22.23 -17.86
N ASP A 50 17.79 -21.57 -17.55
CA ASP A 50 17.92 -20.61 -16.46
C ASP A 50 17.12 -19.34 -16.78
N TYR A 51 17.09 -18.89 -18.05
CA TYR A 51 16.21 -17.82 -18.51
C TYR A 51 14.73 -18.20 -18.40
N VAL A 52 14.35 -19.40 -18.85
CA VAL A 52 12.98 -19.92 -18.75
C VAL A 52 12.57 -20.07 -17.28
N LYS A 53 13.43 -20.64 -16.43
CA LYS A 53 13.19 -20.77 -14.98
C LYS A 53 13.15 -19.44 -14.28
N ALA A 54 14.06 -18.52 -14.60
CA ALA A 54 14.05 -17.16 -14.04
C ALA A 54 12.81 -16.40 -14.49
N ASN A 55 12.33 -16.64 -15.72
CA ASN A 55 11.11 -16.04 -16.23
C ASN A 55 9.85 -16.69 -15.60
N ASP A 56 9.85 -18.00 -15.34
CA ASP A 56 8.78 -18.68 -14.61
C ASP A 56 8.75 -18.27 -13.14
N GLN A 57 9.91 -18.09 -12.51
CA GLN A 57 10.03 -17.52 -11.16
C GLN A 57 9.61 -16.06 -11.14
N ALA A 58 10.02 -15.26 -12.12
CA ALA A 58 9.60 -13.86 -12.26
C ALA A 58 8.11 -13.75 -12.54
N ARG A 59 7.52 -14.68 -13.31
CA ARG A 59 6.09 -14.77 -13.55
C ARG A 59 5.33 -15.19 -12.30
N ALA A 60 5.77 -16.23 -11.60
CA ALA A 60 5.16 -16.67 -10.35
C ALA A 60 5.28 -15.59 -9.26
N GLN A 61 6.40 -14.86 -9.23
CA GLN A 61 6.59 -13.73 -8.33
C GLN A 61 5.72 -12.54 -8.75
N ALA A 62 5.64 -12.22 -10.04
CA ALA A 62 4.75 -11.18 -10.55
C ALA A 62 3.27 -11.51 -10.31
N GLU A 63 2.85 -12.77 -10.44
CA GLU A 63 1.51 -13.22 -10.09
C GLU A 63 1.25 -13.09 -8.59
N LYS A 64 2.21 -13.47 -7.74
CA LYS A 64 2.11 -13.26 -6.29
C LYS A 64 2.06 -11.78 -5.93
N ASP A 65 2.88 -10.95 -6.56
CA ASP A 65 2.94 -9.51 -6.33
C ASP A 65 1.65 -8.85 -6.84
N LEU A 66 1.08 -9.33 -7.95
CA LEU A 66 -0.19 -8.86 -8.49
C LEU A 66 -1.37 -9.30 -7.61
N ILE A 67 -1.37 -10.53 -7.08
CA ILE A 67 -2.35 -11.02 -6.11
C ILE A 67 -2.24 -10.23 -4.81
N ALA A 68 -1.04 -10.00 -4.30
CA ALA A 68 -0.79 -9.19 -3.11
C ALA A 68 -1.19 -7.73 -3.34
N ALA A 69 -0.90 -7.16 -4.51
CA ALA A 69 -1.34 -5.82 -4.89
C ALA A 69 -2.85 -5.76 -5.02
N SER A 70 -3.50 -6.76 -5.61
CA SER A 70 -4.96 -6.85 -5.75
C SER A 70 -5.64 -7.03 -4.40
N GLN A 71 -5.08 -7.85 -3.51
CA GLN A 71 -5.53 -7.97 -2.12
C GLN A 71 -5.33 -6.67 -1.36
N ARG A 72 -4.19 -5.99 -1.52
CA ARG A 72 -3.97 -4.65 -0.96
C ARG A 72 -4.93 -3.62 -1.52
N VAL A 73 -5.25 -3.64 -2.82
CA VAL A 73 -6.26 -2.78 -3.44
C VAL A 73 -7.66 -3.11 -2.95
N SER A 74 -7.99 -4.39 -2.75
CA SER A 74 -9.25 -4.84 -2.18
C SER A 74 -9.38 -4.46 -0.71
N THR A 75 -8.30 -4.54 0.07
CA THR A 75 -8.24 -4.05 1.45
C THR A 75 -8.30 -2.53 1.47
N ILE A 76 -7.60 -1.81 0.59
CA ILE A 76 -7.72 -0.35 0.45
C ILE A 76 -9.12 0.05 0.00
N ALA A 77 -9.80 -0.71 -0.87
CA ALA A 77 -11.18 -0.43 -1.29
C ALA A 77 -12.19 -0.75 -0.18
N LYS A 78 -11.91 -1.78 0.64
CA LYS A 78 -12.71 -2.11 1.82
C LYS A 78 -12.49 -1.08 2.93
N ASP A 79 -11.25 -0.72 3.21
CA ASP A 79 -10.81 0.30 4.15
C ASP A 79 -11.24 1.69 3.67
N LEU A 80 -11.31 1.99 2.36
CA LEU A 80 -11.91 3.21 1.81
C LEU A 80 -13.44 3.16 1.80
N GLY A 81 -14.04 1.98 1.79
CA GLY A 81 -15.47 1.80 2.08
C GLY A 81 -15.77 2.05 3.56
N GLU A 82 -14.85 1.69 4.46
CA GLU A 82 -14.91 1.92 5.90
C GLU A 82 -14.41 3.32 6.33
N LEU A 83 -13.48 3.94 5.58
CA LEU A 83 -12.93 5.32 5.68
C LEU A 83 -13.53 6.26 4.63
N SER A 84 -14.64 5.89 3.99
CA SER A 84 -15.51 6.82 3.27
C SER A 84 -16.24 7.69 4.29
N ASP A 85 -15.46 8.40 5.12
CA ASP A 85 -15.84 9.37 6.14
C ASP A 85 -16.35 10.67 5.51
N ARG A 86 -17.13 10.52 4.43
CA ARG A 86 -18.29 11.35 4.15
C ARG A 86 -19.49 10.44 4.32
N TRP A 87 -19.97 10.36 5.56
CA TRP A 87 -21.33 9.91 5.82
C TRP A 87 -22.27 10.99 5.28
N ASN A 88 -22.49 11.01 3.98
CA ASN A 88 -23.56 11.80 3.40
C ASN A 88 -24.87 11.06 3.71
N PHE A 89 -25.41 11.31 4.90
CA PHE A 89 -26.85 11.22 5.03
C PHE A 89 -27.45 12.27 4.10
N ILE A 90 -28.64 12.02 3.56
CA ILE A 90 -29.31 12.93 2.60
C ILE A 90 -29.20 14.40 3.06
N ASP A 91 -29.26 14.65 4.37
CA ASP A 91 -29.22 15.99 4.95
C ASP A 91 -27.95 16.35 5.73
N THR A 92 -27.08 15.40 6.12
CA THR A 92 -25.91 15.67 6.98
C THR A 92 -24.63 15.01 6.47
N TYR A 93 -23.49 15.62 6.80
CA TYR A 93 -22.16 15.11 6.54
C TYR A 93 -21.33 15.07 7.83
N MET A 94 -20.41 14.12 7.87
CA MET A 94 -19.28 14.11 8.80
C MET A 94 -17.99 14.24 7.98
N SER A 95 -17.02 15.02 8.43
CA SER A 95 -15.72 15.18 7.77
C SER A 95 -14.62 15.32 8.80
N SER A 96 -13.61 14.44 8.70
CA SER A 96 -12.39 14.52 9.50
C SER A 96 -11.30 15.28 8.72
N SER A 97 -10.63 16.23 9.38
CA SER A 97 -9.55 17.05 8.80
C SER A 97 -8.51 17.42 9.86
N ASN A 98 -7.39 18.02 9.44
CA ASN A 98 -6.37 18.56 10.35
C ASN A 98 -6.92 19.66 11.28
N GLU A 99 -7.98 20.35 10.87
CA GLU A 99 -8.60 21.43 11.65
C GLU A 99 -9.54 20.89 12.73
N GLY A 100 -9.93 19.62 12.61
CA GLY A 100 -10.85 18.94 13.51
C GLY A 100 -11.83 18.01 12.79
N LEU A 101 -12.74 17.44 13.59
CA LEU A 101 -13.88 16.68 13.12
C LEU A 101 -15.10 17.61 13.01
N VAL A 102 -15.71 17.68 11.84
CA VAL A 102 -16.92 18.47 11.59
C VAL A 102 -18.09 17.53 11.34
N ILE A 103 -19.22 17.81 11.99
CA ILE A 103 -20.52 17.21 11.67
C ILE A 103 -21.46 18.35 11.34
N GLY A 104 -22.05 18.35 10.15
CA GLY A 104 -22.89 19.46 9.69
C GLY A 104 -24.01 19.03 8.76
N LYS A 105 -24.97 19.93 8.53
CA LYS A 105 -25.98 19.74 7.49
C LYS A 105 -25.40 20.13 6.12
N ASN A 106 -25.83 19.42 5.09
CA ASN A 106 -25.43 19.68 3.70
C ASN A 106 -25.93 21.04 3.19
N ASP A 107 -27.01 21.57 3.77
CA ASP A 107 -27.55 22.90 3.46
C ASP A 107 -26.78 24.06 4.13
N GLY A 108 -25.77 23.75 4.96
CA GLY A 108 -24.97 24.73 5.69
C GLY A 108 -25.71 25.43 6.85
N SER A 109 -26.93 25.01 7.20
CA SER A 109 -27.75 25.69 8.22
C SER A 109 -27.22 25.48 9.64
N SER A 110 -26.56 24.36 9.91
CA SER A 110 -25.97 24.06 11.22
C SER A 110 -24.78 23.11 11.12
N SER A 111 -23.74 23.34 11.92
CA SER A 111 -22.64 22.39 12.09
C SER A 111 -22.04 22.44 13.49
N MET A 112 -21.36 21.36 13.87
CA MET A 112 -20.55 21.25 15.08
C MET A 112 -19.13 20.86 14.68
N MET A 113 -18.14 21.46 15.33
CA MET A 113 -16.72 21.25 15.06
C MET A 113 -16.00 20.89 16.35
N PHE A 114 -15.25 19.79 16.32
CA PHE A 114 -14.36 19.34 17.39
C PHE A 114 -12.93 19.65 16.98
N ASN A 115 -12.35 20.69 17.54
CA ASN A 115 -10.99 21.11 17.24
C ASN A 115 -9.94 20.29 18.03
N PRO A 116 -8.74 20.05 17.47
CA PRO A 116 -7.67 19.33 18.15
C PRO A 116 -7.21 19.96 19.47
N ASN A 117 -7.42 21.26 19.66
CA ASN A 117 -7.12 21.98 20.90
C ASN A 117 -8.17 21.76 22.01
N GLY A 118 -9.14 20.88 21.80
CA GLY A 118 -10.21 20.58 22.75
C GLY A 118 -11.38 21.59 22.72
N ARG A 119 -11.37 22.55 21.79
CA ARG A 119 -12.52 23.44 21.56
C ARG A 119 -13.62 22.69 20.82
N ILE A 120 -14.86 22.88 21.27
CA ILE A 120 -16.06 22.37 20.58
C ILE A 120 -16.91 23.56 20.20
N SER A 121 -17.13 23.77 18.91
CA SER A 121 -17.85 24.93 18.38
C SER A 121 -19.14 24.50 17.68
N MET A 122 -20.21 25.28 17.85
CA MET A 122 -21.47 25.13 17.13
C MET A 122 -21.68 26.34 16.23
N TYR A 123 -21.95 26.07 14.96
CA TYR A 123 -22.22 27.07 13.94
C TYR A 123 -23.68 27.00 13.50
N SER A 124 -24.28 28.14 13.22
CA SER A 124 -25.56 28.27 12.53
C SER A 124 -25.40 29.21 11.36
N ALA A 125 -25.77 28.76 10.15
CA ALA A 125 -25.56 29.48 8.90
C ALA A 125 -24.12 30.01 8.72
N GLY A 126 -23.12 29.23 9.17
CA GLY A 126 -21.70 29.59 9.11
C GLY A 126 -21.18 30.52 10.21
N VAL A 127 -22.04 31.01 11.12
CA VAL A 127 -21.65 31.86 12.25
C VAL A 127 -21.51 31.02 13.51
N GLU A 128 -20.41 31.18 14.25
CA GLU A 128 -20.24 30.52 15.55
C GLU A 128 -21.20 31.14 16.57
N VAL A 129 -22.12 30.34 17.10
CA VAL A 129 -23.15 30.80 18.06
C VAL A 129 -22.86 30.33 19.48
N MET A 130 -22.05 29.28 19.63
CA MET A 130 -21.65 28.71 20.91
C MET A 130 -20.30 28.00 20.75
N TYR A 131 -19.46 28.06 21.79
CA TYR A 131 -18.33 27.15 21.89
C TYR A 131 -18.00 26.79 23.35
N ILE A 132 -17.38 25.63 23.52
CA ILE A 132 -16.79 25.18 24.78
C ILE A 132 -15.28 25.23 24.61
N SER A 133 -14.58 25.91 25.52
CA SER A 133 -13.12 25.97 25.54
C SER A 133 -12.63 26.05 26.98
N GLN A 134 -11.65 25.22 27.34
CA GLN A 134 -11.02 25.23 28.67
C GLN A 134 -12.03 25.12 29.84
N GLY A 135 -13.12 24.38 29.64
CA GLY A 135 -14.18 24.20 30.64
C GLY A 135 -15.17 25.37 30.76
N VAL A 136 -15.05 26.40 29.92
CA VAL A 136 -15.99 27.52 29.83
C VAL A 136 -16.88 27.36 28.61
N ILE A 137 -18.18 27.56 28.81
CA ILE A 137 -19.17 27.60 27.73
C ILE A 137 -19.43 29.07 27.38
N HIS A 138 -19.21 29.44 26.13
CA HIS A 138 -19.54 30.73 25.56
C HIS A 138 -20.78 30.59 24.68
N ILE A 139 -21.75 31.48 24.85
CA ILE A 139 -22.99 31.51 24.09
C ILE A 139 -23.20 32.96 23.66
N GLU A 140 -23.12 33.23 22.36
CA GLU A 140 -23.42 34.56 21.83
C GLU A 140 -24.94 34.81 21.82
N ASN A 141 -25.70 33.82 21.32
CA ASN A 141 -27.17 33.85 21.29
C ASN A 141 -27.72 32.46 21.60
N GLY A 142 -28.46 32.30 22.70
CA GLY A 142 -29.04 31.02 23.10
C GLY A 142 -30.37 31.20 23.83
N ILE A 143 -31.35 30.36 23.48
CA ILE A 143 -32.68 30.35 24.11
C ILE A 143 -32.82 29.02 24.88
N PHE A 144 -32.99 29.11 26.19
CA PHE A 144 -33.40 27.99 27.02
C PHE A 144 -34.93 27.93 27.04
N SER A 145 -35.51 26.96 26.33
CA SER A 145 -36.97 26.92 26.09
C SER A 145 -37.80 26.42 27.26
N LYS A 146 -37.17 25.83 28.29
CA LYS A 146 -37.87 25.29 29.46
C LYS A 146 -37.26 25.78 30.75
N THR A 147 -36.08 25.28 31.09
CA THR A 147 -35.45 25.55 32.38
C THR A 147 -33.93 25.56 32.26
N ILE A 148 -33.26 26.38 33.08
CA ILE A 148 -31.82 26.28 33.33
C ILE A 148 -31.58 26.10 34.84
N GLN A 149 -30.75 25.14 35.23
CA GLN A 149 -30.42 24.89 36.64
C GLN A 149 -28.95 25.20 36.91
N ILE A 150 -28.70 26.05 37.90
CA ILE A 150 -27.38 26.45 38.37
C ILE A 150 -27.29 26.10 39.86
N GLY A 151 -26.53 25.06 40.17
CA GLY A 151 -26.48 24.49 41.52
C GLY A 151 -27.86 23.99 41.97
N ARG A 152 -28.34 24.50 43.11
CA ARG A 152 -29.61 24.13 43.75
C ARG A 152 -30.82 24.95 43.27
N PHE A 153 -30.60 25.89 42.36
CA PHE A 153 -31.63 26.81 41.87
C PHE A 153 -31.90 26.57 40.39
N ARG A 154 -33.17 26.59 40.01
CA ARG A 154 -33.65 26.42 38.64
C ARG A 154 -34.49 27.62 38.24
N GLU A 155 -34.14 28.26 37.13
CA GLU A 155 -34.98 29.25 36.46
C GLU A 155 -35.88 28.52 35.45
N GLU A 156 -37.18 28.82 35.48
CA GLU A 156 -38.18 28.24 34.58
C GLU A 156 -39.32 29.22 34.30
N GLN A 157 -40.00 29.03 33.16
CA GLN A 157 -41.22 29.79 32.85
C GLN A 157 -42.32 29.47 33.86
N TYR A 158 -43.03 30.51 34.32
CA TYR A 158 -44.13 30.34 35.27
C TYR A 158 -45.34 29.71 34.60
N HIS A 159 -45.83 28.60 35.16
CA HIS A 159 -46.91 27.81 34.54
C HIS A 159 -48.27 28.55 34.43
N LEU A 160 -48.48 29.67 35.15
CA LEU A 160 -49.68 30.51 35.01
C LEU A 160 -49.47 31.75 34.15
N ASN A 161 -48.22 32.14 33.87
CA ASN A 161 -47.92 33.31 33.06
C ASN A 161 -46.67 33.05 32.19
N PRO A 162 -46.82 32.84 30.88
CA PRO A 162 -45.71 32.56 29.99
C PRO A 162 -44.74 33.74 29.82
N ASP A 163 -45.16 34.97 30.18
CA ASP A 163 -44.33 36.18 30.11
C ASP A 163 -43.52 36.42 31.40
N MET A 164 -43.48 35.44 32.31
CA MET A 164 -42.76 35.55 33.58
C MET A 164 -41.90 34.31 33.84
N ASN A 165 -40.64 34.52 34.20
CA ASN A 165 -39.76 33.48 34.75
C ASN A 165 -39.77 33.50 36.28
N VAL A 166 -39.60 32.33 36.89
CA VAL A 166 -39.44 32.16 38.33
C VAL A 166 -38.19 31.36 38.63
N ILE A 167 -37.54 31.64 39.76
CA ILE A 167 -36.43 30.85 40.28
C ILE A 167 -36.94 29.97 41.42
N ARG A 168 -36.75 28.66 41.32
CA ARG A 168 -37.10 27.68 42.36
C ARG A 168 -35.89 26.97 42.90
N TYR A 169 -35.91 26.71 44.20
CA TYR A 169 -35.01 25.76 44.83
C TYR A 169 -35.48 24.33 44.50
N VAL A 170 -34.57 23.47 44.04
CA VAL A 170 -34.89 22.12 43.56
C VAL A 170 -34.11 21.00 44.27
N GLY A 171 -33.40 21.32 45.36
CA GLY A 171 -32.75 20.31 46.22
C GLY A 171 -31.77 20.91 47.21
#